data_AF-A0A429CFE9-F1
#
_entry.id   AF-A0A429CFE9-F1
#
_cell.length_a   1.000
_cell.length_b   1.000
_cell.length_c   1.000
_cell.angle_alpha   90.00
_cell.angle_beta   90.00
_cell.angle_gamma   90.00
#
_symmetry.space_group_name_H-M   'P 1'
#
loop_
_entity.id
_entity.type
_entity.pdbx_description
1 polymer ?
#
loop_
_entity_poly.entity_id
_entity_poly.type
_entity_poly.pdbx_seq_one_letter_code
_entity_poly.pdbx_strand_id
1 'polypeptide(L)'
;MQDWYVRTVRLRFQVFTGTPYAHVSPMEWRIDPEALRGIARSRGYLEIAPMFQGCLSFQYAPQYVPPVPVFDGPDRPDKDRERWLLNQLTGSDQVWISLKHANLSARRVAEVAETEGLRVAADFGDPADRVLLLSRDPSPPRLPLPAPTALRFRYAWLNHIAPVTVLVLLGAAAVISGIPSGFEAPVTNLLFLAAFVGMVPAAFTTSLFPRTTRVGWLAREFDGSPQVGFPMRSYRIPADLVVQIAAYHGYELYGQSATQADGPGLKFRKR
;
A
#
# COMPACT_ATOMS: atom_id res chain seq x y z
N MET A 1 -21.35 3.93 5.93
CA MET A 1 -19.97 3.84 6.45
C MET A 1 -18.89 3.99 5.37
N GLN A 2 -19.03 3.42 4.16
CA GLN A 2 -18.02 3.51 3.07
C GLN A 2 -17.62 4.94 2.67
N ASP A 3 -18.58 5.86 2.58
CA ASP A 3 -18.32 7.27 2.25
C ASP A 3 -17.48 8.03 3.29
N TRP A 4 -17.66 7.71 4.57
CA TRP A 4 -16.99 8.42 5.66
C TRP A 4 -15.48 8.20 5.61
N TYR A 5 -15.06 6.97 5.32
CA TYR A 5 -13.65 6.60 5.24
C TYR A 5 -12.93 7.35 4.11
N VAL A 6 -13.52 7.35 2.91
CA VAL A 6 -12.97 8.06 1.74
C VAL A 6 -12.81 9.55 2.03
N ARG A 7 -13.81 10.18 2.66
CA ARG A 7 -13.77 11.61 3.01
C ARG A 7 -12.69 11.90 4.07
N THR A 8 -12.56 11.06 5.09
CA THR A 8 -11.53 11.19 6.13
C THR A 8 -10.12 11.08 5.55
N VAL A 9 -9.88 10.10 4.67
CA VAL A 9 -8.58 9.91 4.02
C VAL A 9 -8.28 11.06 3.07
N ARG A 10 -9.26 11.53 2.28
CA ARG A 10 -9.09 12.71 1.41
C ARG A 10 -8.77 13.97 2.21
N LEU A 11 -9.42 14.22 3.35
CA LEU A 11 -9.08 15.35 4.22
C LEU A 11 -7.60 15.33 4.64
N ARG A 12 -7.10 14.18 5.08
CA ARG A 12 -5.70 14.03 5.52
C ARG A 12 -4.70 14.36 4.41
N PHE A 13 -4.95 13.90 3.19
CA PHE A 13 -3.96 13.94 2.11
C PHE A 13 -4.21 15.02 1.04
N GLN A 14 -5.37 15.68 1.04
CA GLN A 14 -5.70 16.79 0.14
C GLN A 14 -5.78 18.14 0.84
N VAL A 15 -6.14 18.16 2.13
CA VAL A 15 -6.37 19.42 2.88
C VAL A 15 -5.29 19.65 3.93
N PHE A 16 -5.00 18.65 4.78
CA PHE A 16 -4.01 18.76 5.86
C PHE A 16 -2.61 18.33 5.41
N THR A 17 -2.09 19.02 4.40
CA THR A 17 -0.83 18.68 3.70
C THR A 17 0.39 19.46 4.18
N GLY A 18 0.27 20.26 5.25
CA GLY A 18 1.31 21.17 5.73
C GLY A 18 1.16 22.61 5.23
N THR A 19 0.05 22.93 4.56
CA THR A 19 -0.31 24.31 4.23
C THR A 19 -0.47 25.15 5.51
N PRO A 20 -0.04 26.42 5.52
CA PRO A 20 -0.09 27.26 6.73
C PRO A 20 -1.48 27.38 7.35
N TYR A 21 -2.52 27.42 6.50
CA TYR A 21 -3.91 27.48 6.91
C TYR A 21 -4.74 26.46 6.13
N ALA A 22 -5.72 25.87 6.80
CA ALA A 22 -6.70 24.98 6.22
C ALA A 22 -8.10 25.35 6.73
N HIS A 23 -9.04 25.55 5.81
CA HIS A 23 -10.43 25.88 6.14
C HIS A 23 -11.32 24.75 5.63
N VAL A 24 -12.12 24.18 6.52
CA VAL A 24 -12.90 22.97 6.23
C VAL A 24 -14.32 23.14 6.75
N SER A 25 -15.31 22.98 5.87
CA SER A 25 -16.71 22.94 6.28
C SER A 25 -17.09 21.51 6.72
N PRO A 26 -17.50 21.28 7.98
CA PRO A 26 -17.98 19.96 8.41
C PRO A 26 -19.19 19.47 7.60
N MET A 27 -20.04 20.41 7.14
CA MET A 27 -21.23 20.13 6.33
C MET A 27 -20.87 19.63 4.93
N GLU A 28 -19.92 20.28 4.26
CA GLU A 28 -19.44 19.88 2.92
C GLU A 28 -18.79 18.49 2.96
N TRP A 29 -17.94 18.27 3.97
CA TRP A 29 -17.22 17.01 4.15
C TRP A 29 -18.08 15.94 4.82
N ARG A 30 -19.27 16.27 5.32
CA ARG A 30 -20.19 15.37 6.04
C ARG A 30 -19.45 14.52 7.08
N ILE A 31 -18.54 15.16 7.81
CA ILE A 31 -17.74 14.57 8.88
C ILE A 31 -18.03 15.33 10.15
N ASP A 32 -18.19 14.57 11.23
CA ASP A 32 -18.41 15.14 12.55
C ASP A 32 -17.27 16.12 12.94
N PRO A 33 -17.59 17.31 13.48
CA PRO A 33 -16.58 18.29 13.87
C PRO A 33 -15.49 17.73 14.79
N GLU A 34 -15.79 16.85 15.74
CA GLU A 34 -14.79 16.26 16.63
C GLU A 34 -13.85 15.32 15.87
N ALA A 35 -14.38 14.50 14.96
CA ALA A 35 -13.56 13.68 14.09
C ALA A 35 -12.63 14.54 13.22
N LEU A 36 -13.12 15.67 12.70
CA LEU A 36 -12.35 16.61 11.91
C LEU A 36 -11.21 17.24 12.72
N ARG A 37 -11.49 17.69 13.95
CA ARG A 37 -10.47 18.18 14.91
C ARG A 37 -9.41 17.13 15.20
N GLY A 38 -9.82 15.87 15.42
CA GLY A 38 -8.90 14.76 15.64
C GLY A 38 -7.97 14.52 14.44
N ILE A 39 -8.54 14.59 13.22
CA ILE A 39 -7.76 14.48 11.97
C ILE A 39 -6.76 15.64 11.84
N ALA A 40 -7.21 16.88 12.03
CA ALA A 40 -6.35 18.07 11.98
C ALA A 40 -5.20 17.98 13.00
N ARG A 41 -5.52 17.65 14.25
CA ARG A 41 -4.55 17.50 15.34
C ARG A 41 -3.51 16.42 15.03
N SER A 42 -3.93 15.28 14.50
CA SER A 42 -2.98 14.20 14.12
C SER A 42 -1.96 14.64 13.06
N ARG A 43 -2.27 15.70 12.31
CA ARG A 43 -1.43 16.31 11.27
C ARG A 43 -0.70 17.57 11.73
N GLY A 44 -0.72 17.88 13.02
CA GLY A 44 -0.03 19.04 13.60
C GLY A 44 -0.74 20.38 13.38
N TYR A 45 -2.05 20.35 13.15
CA TYR A 45 -2.86 21.55 13.02
C TYR A 45 -3.54 21.91 14.35
N LEU A 46 -3.57 23.21 14.64
CA LEU A 46 -4.34 23.81 15.73
C LEU A 46 -5.58 24.49 15.18
N GLU A 47 -6.70 24.32 15.87
CA GLU A 47 -7.92 25.07 15.57
C GLU A 47 -7.72 26.53 15.98
N ILE A 48 -8.07 27.44 15.07
CA ILE A 48 -8.07 28.88 15.28
C ILE A 48 -9.49 29.42 15.16
N ALA A 49 -9.70 30.68 15.54
CA ALA A 49 -10.98 31.34 15.35
C ALA A 49 -11.46 31.19 13.89
N PRO A 50 -12.72 30.81 13.65
CA PRO A 50 -13.23 30.55 12.31
C PRO A 50 -13.16 31.82 11.47
N MET A 51 -12.42 31.76 10.36
CA MET A 51 -12.31 32.88 9.42
C MET A 51 -13.53 33.00 8.50
N PHE A 52 -14.33 31.93 8.39
CA PHE A 52 -15.51 31.86 7.53
C PHE A 52 -16.68 31.23 8.29
N GLN A 53 -17.89 31.73 8.03
CA GLN A 53 -19.11 31.21 8.64
C GLN A 53 -19.36 29.75 8.21
N GLY A 54 -19.61 28.85 9.17
CA GLY A 54 -19.87 27.44 8.88
C GLY A 54 -18.63 26.60 8.56
N CYS A 55 -17.43 27.16 8.69
CA CYS A 55 -16.15 26.47 8.50
C CYS A 55 -15.35 26.42 9.80
N LEU A 56 -14.64 25.32 10.00
CA LEU A 56 -13.56 25.24 10.98
C LEU A 56 -12.27 25.70 10.31
N SER A 57 -11.48 26.51 11.02
CA SER A 57 -10.22 27.04 10.54
C SER A 57 -9.07 26.48 11.35
N PHE A 58 -8.00 26.10 10.66
CA PHE A 58 -6.86 25.44 11.25
C PHE A 58 -5.57 26.10 10.80
N GLN A 59 -4.61 26.24 11.71
CA GLN A 59 -3.26 26.70 11.45
C GLN A 59 -2.29 25.54 11.62
N TYR A 60 -1.38 25.36 10.66
CA TYR A 60 -0.30 24.39 10.81
C TYR A 60 0.72 24.89 11.83
N ALA A 61 0.82 24.19 12.95
CA ALA A 61 1.56 24.61 14.12
C ALA A 61 2.29 23.42 14.78
N PRO A 62 3.21 22.76 14.06
CA PRO A 62 3.84 21.51 14.49
C PRO A 62 4.67 21.63 15.77
N GLN A 63 5.07 22.86 16.16
CA GLN A 63 5.79 23.12 17.41
C GLN A 63 4.88 23.02 18.64
N TYR A 64 3.59 23.33 18.49
CA TYR A 64 2.62 23.32 19.58
C TYR A 64 1.79 22.03 19.59
N VAL A 65 1.55 21.45 18.42
CA VAL A 65 0.93 20.14 18.26
C VAL A 65 1.85 19.32 17.38
N PRO A 66 2.77 18.53 17.95
CA PRO A 66 3.65 17.70 17.16
C PRO A 66 2.79 16.68 16.37
N PRO A 67 3.01 16.55 15.05
CA PRO A 67 2.33 15.50 14.29
C PRO A 67 2.75 14.14 14.82
N VAL A 68 1.91 13.13 14.61
CA VAL A 68 2.25 11.76 15.04
C VAL A 68 3.55 11.35 14.33
N PRO A 69 4.58 10.92 15.07
CA PRO A 69 5.86 10.58 14.47
C PRO A 69 5.69 9.41 13.50
N VAL A 70 6.35 9.53 12.36
CA VAL A 70 6.45 8.44 11.38
C VAL A 70 7.43 7.40 11.91
N PHE A 71 7.18 6.12 11.61
CA PHE A 71 8.11 5.05 11.94
C PHE A 71 9.50 5.30 11.31
N ASP A 72 10.56 5.29 12.12
CA ASP A 72 11.93 5.57 11.64
C ASP A 72 12.92 4.42 11.83
N GLY A 73 12.44 3.22 12.17
CA GLY A 73 13.30 2.05 12.37
C GLY A 73 14.34 2.22 13.51
N PRO A 74 15.15 1.19 13.79
CA PRO A 74 16.24 1.29 14.74
C PRO A 74 17.47 1.96 14.10
N ASP A 75 18.03 2.96 14.77
CA ASP A 75 19.26 3.64 14.36
C ASP A 75 20.49 2.96 14.98
N ARG A 76 20.71 1.69 14.58
CA ARG A 76 21.87 0.92 15.02
C ARG A 76 22.57 0.28 13.82
N PRO A 77 23.91 0.22 13.80
CA PRO A 77 24.63 -0.46 12.74
C PRO A 77 24.32 -1.96 12.78
N ASP A 78 23.82 -2.49 11.66
CA ASP A 78 23.49 -3.91 11.49
C ASP A 78 24.03 -4.37 10.12
N LYS A 79 25.26 -4.91 10.14
CA LYS A 79 25.98 -5.28 8.92
C LYS A 79 25.25 -6.32 8.08
N ASP A 80 24.49 -7.21 8.71
CA ASP A 80 23.76 -8.26 7.98
C ASP A 80 22.55 -7.67 7.26
N ARG A 81 21.86 -6.71 7.88
CA ARG A 81 20.78 -5.96 7.24
C ARG A 81 21.27 -5.01 6.16
N GLU A 82 22.43 -4.39 6.35
CA GLU A 82 23.08 -3.56 5.32
C GLU A 82 23.47 -4.40 4.10
N ARG A 83 24.05 -5.60 4.30
CA ARG A 83 24.33 -6.55 3.21
C ARG A 83 23.06 -7.00 2.49
N TRP A 84 22.00 -7.31 3.24
CA TRP A 84 20.71 -7.63 2.65
C TRP A 84 20.19 -6.48 1.80
N LEU A 85 20.30 -5.23 2.29
CA LEU A 85 19.89 -4.05 1.55
C LEU A 85 20.71 -3.90 0.27
N LEU A 86 22.04 -3.98 0.34
CA LEU A 86 22.92 -3.90 -0.83
C LEU A 86 22.52 -4.92 -1.91
N ASN A 87 22.26 -6.17 -1.52
CA ASN A 87 21.80 -7.21 -2.45
C ASN A 87 20.45 -6.87 -3.11
N GLN A 88 19.58 -6.09 -2.47
CA GLN A 88 18.33 -5.61 -3.08
C GLN A 88 18.55 -4.41 -4.00
N LEU A 89 19.60 -3.62 -3.78
CA LEU A 89 19.91 -2.43 -4.57
C LEU A 89 20.69 -2.77 -5.85
N THR A 90 21.50 -3.83 -5.83
CA THR A 90 22.34 -4.23 -6.97
C THR A 90 21.49 -4.45 -8.23
N GLY A 91 21.83 -3.73 -9.30
CA GLY A 91 21.23 -3.90 -10.63
C GLY A 91 19.82 -3.32 -10.80
N SER A 92 19.29 -2.59 -9.80
CA SER A 92 17.97 -1.97 -9.88
C SER A 92 18.07 -0.45 -10.02
N ASP A 93 17.27 0.14 -10.92
CA ASP A 93 17.18 1.60 -11.09
C ASP A 93 16.20 2.25 -10.11
N GLN A 94 15.22 1.46 -9.64
CA GLN A 94 14.19 1.86 -8.68
C GLN A 94 13.88 0.71 -7.71
N VAL A 95 13.88 1.00 -6.42
CA VAL A 95 13.63 0.00 -5.36
C VAL A 95 12.74 0.56 -4.27
N TRP A 96 11.74 -0.23 -3.86
CA TRP A 96 10.84 0.09 -2.75
C TRP A 96 11.30 -0.59 -1.47
N ILE A 97 11.62 0.20 -0.44
CA ILE A 97 12.14 -0.28 0.85
C ILE A 97 11.21 0.11 2.00
N SER A 98 10.67 -0.87 2.72
CA SER A 98 9.93 -0.69 3.98
C SER A 98 10.92 -0.76 5.12
N LEU A 99 10.97 0.29 5.95
CA LEU A 99 11.90 0.37 7.07
C LEU A 99 11.60 -0.70 8.12
N LYS A 100 10.33 -1.07 8.32
CA LYS A 100 9.96 -2.18 9.22
C LYS A 100 10.54 -3.51 8.75
N HIS A 101 10.65 -3.72 7.44
CA HIS A 101 11.25 -4.95 6.89
C HIS A 101 12.77 -4.89 6.82
N ALA A 102 13.33 -3.76 6.39
CA ALA A 102 14.76 -3.52 6.35
C ALA A 102 15.37 -3.55 7.77
N ASN A 103 14.59 -3.17 8.77
CA ASN A 103 15.03 -3.03 10.17
C ASN A 103 16.25 -2.12 10.30
N LEU A 104 16.23 -1.02 9.55
CA LEU A 104 17.25 0.02 9.51
C LEU A 104 16.56 1.38 9.57
N SER A 105 17.26 2.40 10.06
CA SER A 105 16.75 3.77 10.06
C SER A 105 16.64 4.35 8.65
N ALA A 106 15.76 5.33 8.45
CA ALA A 106 15.61 5.97 7.13
C ALA A 106 16.95 6.56 6.66
N ARG A 107 17.65 7.20 7.61
CA ARG A 107 18.99 7.74 7.41
C ARG A 107 19.97 6.66 6.97
N ARG A 108 20.01 5.53 7.66
CA ARG A 108 20.95 4.46 7.32
C ARG A 108 20.66 3.82 5.96
N VAL A 109 19.38 3.65 5.62
CA VAL A 109 18.98 3.19 4.29
C VAL A 109 19.43 4.18 3.21
N ALA A 110 19.29 5.48 3.44
CA ALA A 110 19.76 6.51 2.51
C ALA A 110 21.29 6.47 2.34
N GLU A 111 22.05 6.38 3.43
CA GLU A 111 23.52 6.28 3.40
C GLU A 111 24.00 5.06 2.59
N VAL A 112 23.38 3.88 2.79
CA VAL A 112 23.72 2.66 2.04
C VAL A 112 23.24 2.73 0.58
N ALA A 113 22.13 3.41 0.32
CA ALA A 113 21.65 3.60 -1.05
C ALA A 113 22.59 4.49 -1.87
N GLU A 114 23.13 5.54 -1.24
CA GLU A 114 24.06 6.47 -1.88
C GLU A 114 25.36 5.77 -2.34
N THR A 115 25.84 4.75 -1.61
CA THR A 115 27.02 3.99 -2.04
C THR A 115 26.80 3.21 -3.35
N GLU A 116 25.54 2.87 -3.67
CA GLU A 116 25.14 2.20 -4.92
C GLU A 116 24.63 3.19 -5.98
N GLY A 117 24.76 4.50 -5.73
CA GLY A 117 24.31 5.56 -6.62
C GLY A 117 22.80 5.77 -6.65
N LEU A 118 22.07 5.20 -5.68
CA LEU A 118 20.63 5.41 -5.49
C LEU A 118 20.39 6.52 -4.46
N ARG A 119 19.33 7.29 -4.63
CA ARG A 119 18.89 8.33 -3.70
C ARG A 119 17.42 8.16 -3.35
N VAL A 120 16.99 8.71 -2.22
CA VAL A 120 15.57 8.71 -1.82
C VAL A 120 14.79 9.62 -2.76
N ALA A 121 14.02 9.04 -3.67
CA ALA A 121 13.16 9.74 -4.63
C ALA A 121 11.79 10.08 -4.04
N ALA A 122 11.30 9.26 -3.10
CA ALA A 122 10.08 9.54 -2.36
C ALA A 122 10.07 8.84 -0.99
N ASP A 123 9.30 9.41 -0.07
CA ASP A 123 9.17 8.96 1.30
C ASP A 123 7.68 8.93 1.70
N PHE A 124 7.21 7.76 2.10
CA PHE A 124 5.82 7.49 2.44
C PHE A 124 5.74 6.95 3.86
N GLY A 125 4.98 7.64 4.73
CA GLY A 125 5.03 7.41 6.17
C GLY A 125 3.68 7.16 6.82
N ASP A 126 3.64 6.18 7.73
CA ASP A 126 2.59 5.94 8.71
C ASP A 126 3.28 5.64 10.07
N PRO A 127 2.65 5.94 11.21
CA PRO A 127 3.09 5.46 12.53
C PRO A 127 3.51 3.98 12.58
N ALA A 128 2.92 3.11 11.74
CA ALA A 128 3.19 1.68 11.73
C ALA A 128 4.39 1.28 10.85
N ASP A 129 4.73 2.06 9.83
CA ASP A 129 5.80 1.76 8.86
C ASP A 129 6.10 2.97 7.96
N ARG A 130 7.33 3.06 7.48
CA ARG A 130 7.79 4.05 6.51
C ARG A 130 8.38 3.32 5.32
N VAL A 131 8.01 3.76 4.13
CA VAL A 131 8.41 3.17 2.86
C VAL A 131 9.13 4.21 2.03
N LEU A 132 10.37 3.92 1.67
CA LEU A 132 11.20 4.74 0.82
C LEU A 132 11.20 4.19 -0.60
N LEU A 133 11.05 5.07 -1.58
CA LEU A 133 11.37 4.78 -2.97
C LEU A 133 12.78 5.29 -3.24
N LEU A 134 13.69 4.37 -3.54
CA LEU A 134 15.06 4.67 -3.93
C LEU A 134 15.14 4.67 -5.45
N SER A 135 15.78 5.68 -6.04
CA SER A 135 16.03 5.72 -7.49
C SER A 135 17.40 6.32 -7.83
N ARG A 136 17.99 5.86 -8.93
CA ARG A 136 19.20 6.47 -9.53
C ARG A 136 18.93 7.84 -10.13
N ASP A 137 17.69 8.08 -10.57
CA ASP A 137 17.23 9.39 -11.04
C ASP A 137 16.18 9.94 -10.05
N PRO A 138 16.60 10.70 -9.02
CA PRO A 138 15.70 11.25 -8.01
C PRO A 138 14.94 12.48 -8.52
N SER A 139 15.05 12.83 -9.81
CA SER A 139 14.34 13.97 -10.39
C SER A 139 12.85 13.90 -10.02
N PRO A 140 12.23 15.04 -9.63
CA PRO A 140 10.81 15.04 -9.31
C PRO A 140 10.07 14.42 -10.48
N PRO A 141 9.29 13.35 -10.24
CA PRO A 141 8.71 12.58 -11.32
C PRO A 141 7.87 13.52 -12.18
N ARG A 142 8.11 13.52 -13.50
CA ARG A 142 7.18 14.18 -14.41
C ARG A 142 5.88 13.42 -14.30
N LEU A 143 4.92 13.99 -13.58
CA LEU A 143 3.61 13.39 -13.42
C LEU A 143 2.82 13.55 -14.72
N PRO A 144 2.13 12.50 -15.19
CA PRO A 144 2.11 11.13 -14.65
C PRO A 144 3.40 10.34 -14.96
N LEU A 145 3.88 9.58 -13.98
CA LEU A 145 4.99 8.63 -14.19
C LEU A 145 4.71 7.74 -15.41
N PRO A 146 5.73 7.45 -16.24
CA PRO A 146 5.53 6.59 -17.40
C PRO A 146 5.00 5.24 -16.97
N ALA A 147 3.95 4.81 -17.67
CA ALA A 147 3.34 3.51 -17.53
C ALA A 147 4.43 2.41 -17.68
N PRO A 148 4.63 1.50 -16.71
CA PRO A 148 5.63 0.44 -16.86
C PRO A 148 5.34 -0.41 -18.12
N THR A 149 6.34 -0.57 -19.00
CA THR A 149 6.20 -1.08 -20.38
C THR A 149 6.21 -2.61 -20.53
N ALA A 150 6.44 -3.38 -19.46
CA ALA A 150 6.51 -4.84 -19.54
C ALA A 150 5.13 -5.52 -19.37
N LEU A 151 4.95 -6.71 -19.98
CA LEU A 151 3.79 -7.61 -19.80
C LEU A 151 3.40 -7.72 -18.32
N ARG A 152 2.24 -7.16 -17.98
CA ARG A 152 1.83 -6.90 -16.59
C ARG A 152 1.11 -8.10 -16.01
N PHE A 153 1.84 -8.95 -15.31
CA PHE A 153 1.21 -9.89 -14.39
C PHE A 153 0.64 -9.09 -13.20
N ARG A 154 -0.68 -8.90 -13.18
CA ARG A 154 -1.36 -8.28 -12.03
C ARG A 154 -1.28 -9.24 -10.87
N TYR A 155 -0.47 -8.95 -9.86
CA TYR A 155 -0.26 -9.85 -8.73
C TYR A 155 -1.55 -10.11 -7.93
N ALA A 156 -2.55 -9.24 -8.04
CA ALA A 156 -3.91 -9.52 -7.56
C ALA A 156 -4.51 -10.80 -8.17
N TRP A 157 -4.15 -11.17 -9.41
CA TRP A 157 -4.59 -12.40 -10.06
C TRP A 157 -4.07 -13.66 -9.37
N LEU A 158 -2.95 -13.63 -8.65
CA LEU A 158 -2.50 -14.79 -7.85
C LEU A 158 -3.55 -15.19 -6.81
N ASN A 159 -4.27 -14.22 -6.25
CA ASN A 159 -5.34 -14.49 -5.29
C ASN A 159 -6.59 -15.10 -5.95
N HIS A 160 -6.75 -15.00 -7.27
CA HIS A 160 -7.84 -15.64 -8.02
C HIS A 160 -7.42 -16.99 -8.62
N ILE A 161 -6.21 -17.09 -9.16
CA ILE A 161 -5.69 -18.32 -9.77
C ILE A 161 -5.63 -19.42 -8.71
N ALA A 162 -5.03 -19.14 -7.55
CA ALA A 162 -4.79 -20.17 -6.55
C ALA A 162 -6.06 -20.89 -6.02
N PRO A 163 -7.16 -20.20 -5.64
CA PRO A 163 -8.39 -20.89 -5.24
C PRO A 163 -9.05 -21.64 -6.42
N VAL A 164 -8.98 -21.12 -7.66
CA VAL A 164 -9.48 -21.82 -8.85
C VAL A 164 -8.70 -23.12 -9.07
N THR A 165 -7.36 -23.09 -8.95
CA THR A 165 -6.52 -24.29 -9.10
C THR A 165 -6.86 -25.35 -8.05
N VAL A 166 -7.09 -24.94 -6.80
CA VAL A 166 -7.52 -25.87 -5.73
C VAL A 166 -8.87 -26.50 -6.06
N LEU A 167 -9.82 -25.71 -6.55
CA LEU A 167 -11.16 -26.18 -6.92
C LEU A 167 -11.11 -27.16 -8.11
N VAL A 168 -10.25 -26.89 -9.10
CA VAL A 168 -9.98 -27.80 -10.23
C VAL A 168 -9.35 -29.10 -9.76
N LEU A 169 -8.36 -29.05 -8.86
CA LEU A 169 -7.73 -30.26 -8.30
C LEU A 169 -8.71 -31.11 -7.50
N LEU A 170 -9.57 -30.49 -6.68
CA LEU A 170 -10.63 -31.18 -5.96
C LEU A 170 -11.67 -31.80 -6.89
N GLY A 171 -12.07 -31.08 -7.94
CA GLY A 171 -12.98 -31.57 -8.96
C GLY A 171 -12.41 -32.78 -9.72
N ALA A 172 -11.13 -32.72 -10.10
CA ALA A 172 -10.44 -33.82 -10.76
C ALA A 172 -10.34 -35.06 -9.85
N ALA A 173 -10.01 -34.86 -8.57
CA ALA A 173 -9.96 -35.95 -7.59
C ALA A 173 -11.34 -36.64 -7.43
N ALA A 174 -12.41 -35.85 -7.36
CA ALA A 174 -13.78 -36.37 -7.24
C ALA A 174 -14.20 -37.20 -8.47
N VAL A 175 -13.90 -36.72 -9.68
CA VAL A 175 -14.20 -37.45 -10.93
C VAL A 175 -13.43 -38.77 -11.01
N ILE A 176 -12.14 -38.76 -10.67
CA ILE A 176 -11.30 -39.96 -10.72
C ILE A 176 -11.75 -41.00 -9.68
N SER A 177 -12.16 -40.57 -8.49
CA SER A 177 -12.70 -41.47 -7.44
C SER A 177 -14.02 -42.16 -7.79
N GLY A 178 -14.73 -41.68 -8.82
CA GLY A 178 -15.99 -42.27 -9.29
C GLY A 178 -15.82 -43.27 -10.45
N ILE A 179 -14.61 -43.49 -10.96
CA ILE A 179 -14.36 -44.32 -12.15
C ILE A 179 -13.79 -45.67 -11.72
N PRO A 180 -14.54 -46.79 -11.86
CA PRO A 180 -14.17 -48.10 -11.32
C PRO A 180 -12.95 -48.69 -12.05
N SER A 181 -11.76 -48.44 -11.51
CA SER A 181 -10.48 -48.94 -11.99
C SER A 181 -9.48 -49.07 -10.84
N GLY A 182 -8.78 -50.21 -10.76
CA GLY A 182 -7.88 -50.55 -9.63
C GLY A 182 -6.67 -49.61 -9.38
N PHE A 183 -6.55 -48.49 -10.11
CA PHE A 183 -5.50 -47.49 -9.98
C PHE A 183 -5.95 -46.19 -9.25
N GLU A 184 -7.19 -46.16 -8.75
CA GLU A 184 -7.85 -44.97 -8.17
C GLU A 184 -7.18 -44.39 -6.91
N ALA A 185 -6.71 -45.23 -5.99
CA ALA A 185 -6.31 -44.78 -4.65
C ALA A 185 -5.07 -43.85 -4.61
N PRO A 186 -3.94 -44.16 -5.29
CA PRO A 186 -2.74 -43.33 -5.18
C PRO A 186 -2.89 -41.98 -5.89
N VAL A 187 -3.53 -41.94 -7.06
CA VAL A 187 -3.70 -40.69 -7.84
C VAL A 187 -4.68 -39.74 -7.14
N THR A 188 -5.80 -40.27 -6.64
CA THR A 188 -6.80 -39.48 -5.91
C THR A 188 -6.22 -38.89 -4.63
N ASN A 189 -5.46 -39.68 -3.85
CA ASN A 189 -4.78 -39.20 -2.64
C ASN A 189 -3.75 -38.11 -2.97
N LEU A 190 -3.02 -38.22 -4.08
CA LEU A 190 -2.02 -37.24 -4.49
C LEU A 190 -2.68 -35.92 -4.93
N LEU A 191 -3.84 -35.97 -5.59
CA LEU A 191 -4.63 -34.79 -5.93
C LEU A 191 -5.24 -34.12 -4.70
N PHE A 192 -5.77 -34.89 -3.75
CA PHE A 192 -6.24 -34.34 -2.46
C PHE A 192 -5.10 -33.71 -1.66
N LEU A 193 -3.95 -34.37 -1.59
CA LEU A 193 -2.77 -33.83 -0.94
C LEU A 193 -2.30 -32.54 -1.63
N ALA A 194 -2.24 -32.53 -2.96
CA ALA A 194 -1.89 -31.34 -3.74
C ALA A 194 -2.89 -30.18 -3.55
N ALA A 195 -4.19 -30.48 -3.51
CA ALA A 195 -5.23 -29.49 -3.23
C ALA A 195 -5.11 -28.93 -1.81
N PHE A 196 -4.87 -29.79 -0.82
CA PHE A 196 -4.73 -29.39 0.58
C PHE A 196 -3.45 -28.55 0.80
N VAL A 197 -2.32 -28.99 0.23
CA VAL A 197 -1.05 -28.25 0.24
C VAL A 197 -1.19 -26.93 -0.52
N GLY A 198 -1.95 -26.90 -1.63
CA GLY A 198 -2.21 -25.70 -2.43
C GLY A 198 -3.18 -24.70 -1.79
N MET A 199 -4.08 -25.17 -0.91
CA MET A 199 -5.10 -24.33 -0.25
C MET A 199 -4.48 -23.29 0.71
N VAL A 200 -3.42 -23.65 1.43
CA VAL A 200 -2.77 -22.76 2.40
C VAL A 200 -2.05 -21.59 1.72
N PRO A 201 -1.21 -21.79 0.67
CA PRO A 201 -0.67 -20.70 -0.12
C PRO A 201 -1.75 -19.89 -0.83
N ALA A 202 -2.82 -20.52 -1.33
CA ALA A 202 -3.86 -19.84 -2.11
C ALA A 202 -4.57 -18.70 -1.37
N ALA A 203 -4.83 -18.87 -0.07
CA ALA A 203 -5.46 -17.85 0.77
C ALA A 203 -4.52 -16.70 1.14
N PHE A 204 -3.21 -16.86 0.90
CA PHE A 204 -2.14 -16.05 1.47
C PHE A 204 -1.02 -15.70 0.48
N THR A 205 -1.22 -15.90 -0.82
CA THR A 205 -0.14 -15.86 -1.84
C THR A 205 0.70 -14.60 -1.75
N THR A 206 0.08 -13.43 -1.62
CA THR A 206 0.80 -12.16 -1.51
C THR A 206 1.43 -11.94 -0.14
N SER A 207 0.88 -12.53 0.93
CA SER A 207 1.41 -12.37 2.28
C SER A 207 2.71 -13.13 2.53
N LEU A 208 3.03 -14.12 1.69
CA LEU A 208 4.33 -14.80 1.67
C LEU A 208 5.47 -13.87 1.22
N PHE A 209 5.12 -12.77 0.54
CA PHE A 209 6.11 -11.82 0.05
C PHE A 209 6.36 -10.68 1.04
N PRO A 210 7.63 -10.25 1.18
CA PRO A 210 7.99 -9.05 1.91
C PRO A 210 7.15 -7.85 1.54
N ARG A 211 6.94 -6.96 2.52
CA ARG A 211 6.15 -5.73 2.31
C ARG A 211 6.80 -4.81 1.26
N THR A 212 8.13 -4.78 1.19
CA THR A 212 8.92 -4.11 0.14
C THR A 212 8.44 -4.50 -1.25
N THR A 213 8.39 -5.80 -1.52
CA THR A 213 7.94 -6.38 -2.79
C THR A 213 6.47 -6.05 -3.07
N ARG A 214 5.62 -6.19 -2.05
CA ARG A 214 4.18 -5.88 -2.18
C ARG A 214 3.90 -4.41 -2.50
N VAL A 215 4.68 -3.48 -1.93
CA VAL A 215 4.56 -2.06 -2.26
C VAL A 215 4.98 -1.80 -3.70
N GLY A 216 6.07 -2.42 -4.16
CA GLY A 216 6.48 -2.34 -5.57
C GLY A 216 5.41 -2.88 -6.53
N TRP A 217 4.71 -3.94 -6.15
CA TRP A 217 3.59 -4.46 -6.93
C TRP A 217 2.37 -3.54 -6.91
N LEU A 218 2.06 -2.94 -5.76
CA LEU A 218 0.99 -1.94 -5.63
C LEU A 218 1.27 -0.73 -6.53
N ALA A 219 2.50 -0.21 -6.52
CA ALA A 219 2.89 0.93 -7.34
C ALA A 219 2.67 0.67 -8.84
N ARG A 220 2.85 -0.58 -9.30
CA ARG A 220 2.61 -0.97 -10.69
C ARG A 220 1.12 -0.97 -11.09
N GLU A 221 0.18 -0.94 -10.14
CA GLU A 221 -1.24 -0.78 -10.47
C GLU A 221 -1.57 0.65 -10.93
N PHE A 222 -0.76 1.65 -10.54
CA PHE A 222 -0.93 3.05 -10.96
C PHE A 222 -0.25 3.30 -12.30
N ASP A 223 -0.91 2.80 -13.33
CA ASP A 223 -0.25 2.46 -14.58
C ASP A 223 -0.50 3.47 -15.72
N GLY A 224 -1.09 4.61 -15.40
CA GLY A 224 -1.49 5.66 -16.33
C GLY A 224 -2.95 5.59 -16.77
N SER A 225 -3.67 4.50 -16.46
CA SER A 225 -5.11 4.34 -16.76
C SER A 225 -5.96 5.43 -16.09
N PRO A 226 -7.09 5.86 -16.69
CA PRO A 226 -7.96 6.89 -16.11
C PRO A 226 -8.52 6.53 -14.73
N GLN A 227 -8.76 5.24 -14.50
CA GLN A 227 -9.27 4.71 -13.24
C GLN A 227 -8.55 3.42 -12.89
N VAL A 228 -8.21 3.27 -11.61
CA VAL A 228 -7.55 2.08 -11.06
C VAL A 228 -8.31 1.66 -9.81
N GLY A 229 -8.52 0.36 -9.64
CA GLY A 229 -9.15 -0.17 -8.44
C GLY A 229 -8.54 -1.51 -8.09
N PHE A 230 -8.32 -1.73 -6.80
CA PHE A 230 -7.80 -3.00 -6.30
C PHE A 230 -8.30 -3.30 -4.87
N PRO A 231 -8.46 -4.59 -4.54
CA PRO A 231 -8.79 -5.02 -3.18
C PRO A 231 -7.61 -4.81 -2.22
N MET A 232 -7.86 -4.20 -1.07
CA MET A 232 -6.82 -3.90 -0.08
C MET A 232 -6.22 -5.16 0.54
N ARG A 233 -7.03 -6.21 0.69
CA ARG A 233 -6.61 -7.49 1.26
C ARG A 233 -5.46 -8.13 0.48
N SER A 234 -5.41 -7.90 -0.84
CA SER A 234 -4.37 -8.46 -1.70
C SER A 234 -2.98 -7.90 -1.43
N TYR A 235 -2.85 -6.66 -0.95
CA TYR A 235 -1.54 -6.06 -0.68
C TYR A 235 -1.23 -5.98 0.82
N ARG A 236 -2.24 -6.00 1.70
CA ARG A 236 -2.12 -5.79 3.15
C ARG A 236 -1.20 -4.60 3.50
N ILE A 237 -1.37 -3.52 2.76
CA ILE A 237 -0.72 -2.22 3.02
C ILE A 237 -1.82 -1.32 3.62
N PRO A 238 -1.55 -0.56 4.69
CA PRO A 238 -2.46 0.44 5.23
C PRO A 238 -2.89 1.43 4.15
N ALA A 239 -4.17 1.81 4.12
CA ALA A 239 -4.69 2.70 3.08
C ALA A 239 -3.99 4.05 3.05
N ASP A 240 -3.56 4.56 4.20
CA ASP A 240 -2.86 5.85 4.29
C ASP A 240 -1.58 5.83 3.45
N LEU A 241 -0.83 4.72 3.45
CA LEU A 241 0.32 4.54 2.55
C LEU A 241 -0.11 4.34 1.09
N VAL A 242 -1.19 3.60 0.84
CA VAL A 242 -1.71 3.42 -0.52
C VAL A 242 -2.10 4.76 -1.15
N VAL A 243 -2.74 5.65 -0.39
CA VAL A 243 -3.15 6.96 -0.89
C VAL A 243 -1.97 7.89 -1.12
N GLN A 244 -0.93 7.84 -0.25
CA GLN A 244 0.30 8.59 -0.49
C GLN A 244 1.01 8.12 -1.78
N ILE A 245 1.12 6.80 -1.99
CA ILE A 245 1.68 6.22 -3.21
C ILE A 245 0.81 6.61 -4.42
N ALA A 246 -0.52 6.50 -4.33
CA ALA A 246 -1.42 6.92 -5.39
C ALA A 246 -1.22 8.39 -5.78
N ALA A 247 -1.13 9.28 -4.78
CA ALA A 247 -0.89 10.70 -4.99
C ALA A 247 0.45 10.95 -5.68
N TYR A 248 1.50 10.21 -5.30
CA TYR A 248 2.80 10.24 -5.98
C TYR A 248 2.73 9.81 -7.44
N HIS A 249 1.78 8.96 -7.82
CA HIS A 249 1.52 8.61 -9.22
C HIS A 249 0.50 9.53 -9.93
N GLY A 250 0.03 10.60 -9.28
CA GLY A 250 -0.95 11.53 -9.85
C GLY A 250 -2.40 11.06 -9.76
N TYR A 251 -2.71 10.14 -8.85
CA TYR A 251 -4.05 9.62 -8.63
C TYR A 251 -4.73 10.23 -7.40
N GLU A 252 -6.06 10.25 -7.43
CA GLU A 252 -6.94 10.67 -6.36
C GLU A 252 -7.87 9.53 -5.96
N LEU A 253 -8.01 9.28 -4.65
CA LEU A 253 -9.04 8.39 -4.12
C LEU A 253 -10.42 9.02 -4.35
N TYR A 254 -11.29 8.35 -5.12
CA TYR A 254 -12.66 8.83 -5.37
C TYR A 254 -13.75 7.90 -4.85
N GLY A 255 -13.40 6.66 -4.48
CA GLY A 255 -14.39 5.72 -3.98
C GLY A 255 -13.80 4.50 -3.30
N GLN A 256 -14.68 3.75 -2.66
CA GLN A 256 -14.38 2.45 -2.06
C GLN A 256 -15.44 1.46 -2.54
N SER A 257 -15.04 0.24 -2.87
CA SER A 257 -15.95 -0.89 -3.02
C SER A 257 -15.74 -1.86 -1.86
N ALA A 258 -16.76 -2.61 -1.49
CA ALA A 258 -16.57 -3.81 -0.67
C ALA A 258 -17.18 -4.98 -1.43
N THR A 259 -16.39 -6.02 -1.69
CA THR A 259 -16.91 -7.31 -2.11
C THR A 259 -16.86 -8.25 -0.91
N GLN A 260 -17.85 -9.13 -0.76
CA GLN A 260 -17.89 -10.12 0.32
C GLN A 260 -16.64 -11.03 0.30
N ALA A 261 -16.06 -11.27 -0.88
CA ALA A 261 -14.87 -12.10 -1.06
C ALA A 261 -13.54 -11.37 -0.76
N ASP A 262 -13.36 -10.14 -1.26
CA ASP A 262 -12.05 -9.47 -1.25
C ASP A 262 -11.91 -8.38 -0.17
N GLY A 263 -12.99 -8.10 0.56
CA GLY A 263 -13.03 -7.05 1.57
C GLY A 263 -13.05 -5.64 0.96
N PRO A 264 -12.57 -4.61 1.69
CA PRO A 264 -12.55 -3.24 1.17
C PRO A 264 -11.56 -3.11 0.00
N GLY A 265 -12.01 -2.57 -1.11
CA GLY A 265 -11.20 -2.16 -2.27
C GLY A 265 -11.25 -0.65 -2.45
N LEU A 266 -10.12 -0.06 -2.81
CA LEU A 266 -10.01 1.39 -3.05
C LEU A 266 -10.07 1.67 -4.54
N LYS A 267 -10.74 2.76 -4.92
CA LYS A 267 -10.87 3.22 -6.30
C LYS A 267 -10.23 4.60 -6.47
N PHE A 268 -9.36 4.69 -7.45
CA PHE A 268 -8.53 5.84 -7.75
C PHE A 268 -8.79 6.35 -9.18
N ARG A 269 -8.80 7.66 -9.36
CA ARG A 269 -8.92 8.32 -10.66
C ARG A 269 -7.68 9.15 -10.92
N LYS A 270 -7.24 9.19 -12.16
CA LYS A 270 -6.14 10.06 -12.59
C LYS A 270 -6.59 11.52 -12.49
N ARG A 271 -5.71 12.39 -11.98
CA ARG A 271 -5.93 13.84 -11.95
C ARG A 271 -5.73 14.46 -13.33
#